data_AF-A0A1E4H178-F1
#
_entry.id   AF-A0A1E4H178-F1
#
_cell.length_a   1.000
_cell.length_b   1.000
_cell.length_c   1.000
_cell.angle_alpha   90.00
_cell.angle_beta   90.00
_cell.angle_gamma   90.00
#
_symmetry.space_group_name_H-M   'P 1'
#
loop_
_entity.id
_entity.type
_entity.pdbx_description
1 polymer ?
#
loop_
_entity_poly.entity_id
_entity_poly.type
_entity_poly.pdbx_seq_one_letter_code
_entity_poly.pdbx_strand_id
1 'polypeptide(L)'
;MMAAMEDTEIDGLLVRVKMAARTASKDVGLAMGADLYRAASKRGMITLEDFSVLGSGFLAQKLPAFERQHFVFVHPELGEWDYRFGESPNA
;
A
#
# COMPACT_ATOMS: atom_id res chain seq x y z
N MET A 1 20.34 6.41 -14.66
CA MET A 1 20.41 5.15 -13.90
C MET A 1 20.49 5.56 -12.43
N MET A 2 19.37 5.54 -11.71
CA MET A 2 19.38 5.84 -10.27
C MET A 2 19.95 4.62 -9.53
N ALA A 3 20.74 4.86 -8.48
CA ALA A 3 21.30 3.79 -7.66
C ALA A 3 20.16 2.94 -7.09
N ALA A 4 20.29 1.61 -7.19
CA ALA A 4 19.39 0.71 -6.49
C ALA A 4 19.53 0.97 -4.98
N MET A 5 18.41 1.21 -4.30
CA MET A 5 18.39 1.40 -2.85
C MET A 5 18.84 0.11 -2.17
N GLU A 6 19.64 0.20 -1.10
CA GLU A 6 20.16 -0.99 -0.43
C GLU A 6 19.05 -1.73 0.33
N ASP A 7 19.18 -3.06 0.49
CA ASP A 7 18.13 -3.87 1.14
C ASP A 7 17.80 -3.42 2.57
N THR A 8 18.79 -2.94 3.32
CA THR A 8 18.57 -2.39 4.67
C THR A 8 17.74 -1.11 4.65
N GLU A 9 17.94 -0.25 3.64
CA GLU A 9 17.16 0.97 3.47
C GLU A 9 15.72 0.66 3.04
N ILE A 10 15.54 -0.36 2.19
CA ILE A 10 14.24 -0.89 1.78
C ILE A 10 13.46 -1.40 3.00
N ASP A 11 14.10 -2.21 3.84
CA ASP A 11 13.47 -2.74 5.04
C ASP A 11 13.09 -1.61 6.00
N GLY A 12 13.97 -0.61 6.19
CA GLY A 12 13.68 0.58 6.99
C GLY A 12 12.50 1.38 6.46
N LEU A 13 12.40 1.55 5.14
CA LEU A 13 11.26 2.22 4.50
C LEU A 13 9.96 1.44 4.72
N LEU A 14 9.96 0.13 4.54
CA LEU A 14 8.78 -0.71 4.72
C LEU A 14 8.31 -0.72 6.18
N VAL A 15 9.23 -0.68 7.14
CA VAL A 15 8.88 -0.49 8.56
C VAL A 15 8.17 0.86 8.77
N ARG A 16 8.65 1.95 8.15
CA ARG A 16 7.99 3.27 8.25
C ARG A 16 6.58 3.22 7.66
N VAL A 17 6.41 2.64 6.47
CA VAL A 17 5.09 2.48 5.83
C VAL A 17 4.16 1.66 6.73
N LYS A 18 4.66 0.58 7.32
CA LYS A 18 3.90 -0.26 8.25
C LYS A 18 3.48 0.48 9.52
N MET A 19 4.34 1.33 10.07
CA MET A 19 3.98 2.16 11.22
C MET A 19 2.93 3.21 10.86
N ALA A 20 3.08 3.87 9.71
CA ALA A 20 2.10 4.84 9.22
C ALA A 20 0.73 4.18 8.95
N ALA A 21 0.71 2.99 8.34
CA ALA A 21 -0.50 2.21 8.11
C ALA A 21 -1.25 1.93 9.42
N ARG A 22 -0.55 1.49 10.48
CA ARG A 22 -1.16 1.22 11.79
C ARG A 22 -1.83 2.43 12.43
N THR A 23 -1.38 3.64 12.09
CA THR A 23 -1.97 4.89 12.59
C THR A 23 -3.08 5.44 11.70
N ALA A 24 -3.16 4.99 10.44
CA ALA A 24 -4.21 5.37 9.51
C ALA A 24 -5.49 4.56 9.76
N SER A 25 -6.65 5.11 9.38
CA SER A 25 -7.89 4.32 9.36
C SER A 25 -7.77 3.18 8.34
N LYS A 26 -8.32 2.01 8.65
CA LYS A 26 -8.34 0.84 7.75
C LYS A 26 -9.05 1.13 6.42
N ASP A 27 -9.95 2.11 6.42
CA ASP A 27 -10.72 2.50 5.23
C ASP A 27 -9.94 3.44 4.29
N VAL A 28 -8.72 3.84 4.68
CA VAL A 28 -7.85 4.71 3.87
C VAL A 28 -6.97 3.86 2.96
N GLY A 29 -7.01 4.17 1.66
CA GLY A 29 -6.14 3.56 0.65
C GLY A 29 -4.68 4.04 0.74
N LEU A 30 -3.76 3.20 0.29
CA LEU A 30 -2.32 3.44 0.26
C LEU A 30 -1.81 3.46 -1.19
N ALA A 31 -1.38 4.63 -1.65
CA ALA A 31 -0.67 4.80 -2.91
C ALA A 31 0.83 4.55 -2.70
N MET A 32 1.46 3.79 -3.60
CA MET A 32 2.90 3.54 -3.61
C MET A 32 3.52 3.86 -4.97
N GLY A 33 4.79 4.24 -4.99
CA GLY A 33 5.65 4.13 -6.16
C GLY A 33 5.84 2.68 -6.61
N ALA A 34 6.25 2.47 -7.87
CA ALA A 34 6.28 1.14 -8.45
C ALA A 34 7.35 0.24 -7.82
N ASP A 35 8.55 0.77 -7.54
CA ASP A 35 9.61 -0.01 -6.89
C ASP A 35 9.30 -0.35 -5.43
N LEU A 36 8.71 0.59 -4.67
CA LEU A 36 8.24 0.31 -3.32
C LEU A 36 7.17 -0.79 -3.31
N TYR A 37 6.20 -0.73 -4.23
CA TYR A 37 5.17 -1.77 -4.36
C TYR A 37 5.78 -3.14 -4.67
N ARG A 38 6.76 -3.19 -5.60
CA ARG A 38 7.47 -4.43 -5.93
C ARG A 38 8.26 -4.97 -4.74
N ALA A 39 8.94 -4.09 -3.99
CA ALA A 39 9.70 -4.49 -2.80
C ALA A 39 8.78 -5.06 -1.71
N ALA A 40 7.64 -4.41 -1.45
CA ALA A 40 6.63 -4.89 -0.51
C ALA A 40 6.02 -6.23 -0.95
N SER A 41 5.72 -6.38 -2.24
CA SER A 41 5.19 -7.63 -2.82
C SER A 41 6.18 -8.79 -2.65
N LYS A 42 7.47 -8.57 -2.97
CA LYS A 42 8.53 -9.58 -2.82
C LYS A 42 8.72 -10.06 -1.38
N ARG A 43 8.47 -9.17 -0.41
CA ARG A 43 8.55 -9.47 1.03
C ARG A 43 7.25 -10.05 1.61
N GLY A 44 6.25 -10.32 0.76
CA GLY A 44 4.97 -10.91 1.19
C GLY A 44 4.08 -9.95 2.00
N MET A 45 4.33 -8.64 1.94
CA MET A 45 3.56 -7.65 2.68
C MET A 45 2.28 -7.22 1.96
N ILE A 46 2.14 -7.54 0.67
CA ILE A 46 0.94 -7.29 -0.13
C ILE A 46 0.19 -8.61 -0.31
N THR A 47 -1.04 -8.66 0.18
CA THR A 47 -1.98 -9.77 0.04
C THR A 47 -3.13 -9.38 -0.89
N LEU A 48 -3.95 -10.35 -1.31
CA LEU A 48 -5.22 -10.09 -1.99
C LEU A 48 -6.35 -10.31 -0.99
N GLU A 49 -7.09 -9.25 -0.65
CA GLU A 49 -8.19 -9.29 0.30
C GLU A 49 -9.52 -9.00 -0.40
N ASP A 50 -10.61 -9.54 0.14
CA ASP A 50 -11.95 -9.36 -0.41
C ASP A 50 -12.46 -7.95 -0.11
N PHE A 51 -12.73 -7.17 -1.15
CA PHE A 51 -13.42 -5.89 -1.08
C PHE A 51 -14.90 -6.10 -1.41
N SER A 52 -15.75 -5.82 -0.43
CA SER A 52 -17.20 -5.79 -0.62
C SER A 52 -17.72 -4.39 -0.33
N VAL A 53 -18.32 -3.75 -1.33
CA VAL A 53 -19.06 -2.50 -1.12
C VAL A 53 -20.38 -2.88 -0.43
N LEU A 54 -20.65 -2.28 0.73
CA LEU A 54 -21.92 -2.43 1.45
C LEU A 54 -23.08 -2.12 0.49
N GLY A 55 -23.88 -3.14 0.15
CA GLY A 55 -25.04 -3.03 -0.74
C GLY A 55 -24.92 -3.73 -2.10
N SER A 56 -23.71 -4.11 -2.55
CA SER A 56 -23.50 -4.89 -3.78
C SER A 56 -23.12 -6.34 -3.43
N GLY A 57 -24.04 -7.10 -2.86
CA GLY A 57 -23.81 -8.47 -2.35
C GLY A 57 -23.45 -9.54 -3.39
N PHE A 58 -23.11 -9.19 -4.63
CA PHE A 58 -22.92 -10.15 -5.72
C PHE A 58 -21.52 -10.21 -6.32
N LEU A 59 -20.62 -9.26 -6.02
CA LEU A 59 -19.27 -9.20 -6.60
C LEU A 59 -18.26 -8.73 -5.54
N ALA A 60 -17.83 -9.65 -4.66
CA ALA A 60 -16.62 -9.44 -3.87
C ALA A 60 -15.43 -9.45 -4.84
N GLN A 61 -14.73 -8.31 -4.95
CA GLN A 61 -13.54 -8.22 -5.78
C GLN A 61 -12.31 -8.38 -4.90
N LYS A 62 -11.32 -9.15 -5.36
CA LYS A 62 -10.03 -9.26 -4.67
C LYS A 62 -9.16 -8.07 -5.04
N LEU A 63 -8.82 -7.26 -4.06
CA LEU A 63 -7.95 -6.10 -4.23
C LEU A 63 -6.64 -6.28 -3.44
N PRO A 64 -5.51 -5.77 -3.95
CA PRO A 64 -4.26 -5.76 -3.20
C PRO A 64 -4.42 -5.00 -1.88
N ALA A 65 -3.96 -5.58 -0.79
CA ALA A 65 -3.95 -4.96 0.52
C ALA A 65 -2.56 -5.05 1.16
N PHE A 66 -2.08 -3.96 1.72
CA PHE A 66 -0.86 -3.93 2.50
C PHE A 66 -1.16 -4.38 3.94
N GLU A 67 -0.41 -5.39 4.41
CA GLU A 67 -0.57 -6.00 5.75
C GLU A 67 -2.02 -6.40 6.07
N ARG A 68 -2.79 -6.77 5.03
CA ARG A 68 -4.21 -7.15 5.11
C ARG A 68 -5.14 -6.06 5.65
N GLN A 69 -4.71 -4.80 5.63
CA GLN A 69 -5.42 -3.69 6.28
C GLN A 69 -5.83 -2.58 5.32
N HIS A 70 -4.94 -2.16 4.41
CA HIS A 70 -5.18 -1.00 3.54
C HIS A 70 -5.09 -1.39 2.08
N PHE A 71 -6.09 -1.04 1.28
CA PHE A 71 -6.02 -1.25 -0.17
C PHE A 71 -4.86 -0.48 -0.76
N VAL A 72 -4.02 -1.17 -1.52
CA VAL A 72 -2.78 -0.62 -2.07
C VAL A 72 -2.82 -0.58 -3.60
N PHE A 73 -2.34 0.51 -4.18
CA PHE A 73 -2.21 0.66 -5.63
C PHE A 73 -0.95 1.43 -5.99
N VAL A 74 -0.47 1.24 -7.23
CA VAL A 74 0.66 1.98 -7.78
C VAL A 74 0.16 3.30 -8.35
N HIS A 75 0.74 4.43 -7.94
CA HIS A 75 0.36 5.75 -8.44
C HIS A 75 1.45 6.33 -9.34
N PRO A 76 1.15 6.66 -10.61
CA PRO A 76 2.17 7.05 -11.60
C PRO A 76 2.86 8.38 -11.30
N GLU A 77 2.25 9.25 -10.49
CA GLU A 77 2.83 10.54 -10.10
C GLU A 77 3.66 10.48 -8.80
N LEU A 78 3.68 9.34 -8.10
CA LEU A 78 4.57 9.16 -6.95
C LEU A 78 5.96 8.78 -7.42
N GLY A 79 7.00 9.27 -6.73
CA GLY A 79 8.35 8.77 -6.94
C GLY A 79 8.44 7.27 -6.65
N GLU A 80 9.40 6.58 -7.27
CA GLU A 80 9.51 5.11 -7.23
C GLU A 80 9.54 4.50 -5.82
N TRP A 81 10.08 5.24 -4.85
CA TRP A 81 10.22 4.84 -3.45
C TRP A 81 9.29 5.62 -2.50
N ASP A 82 8.33 6.39 -3.03
CA ASP A 82 7.41 7.20 -2.24
C ASP A 82 6.10 6.46 -1.94
N TYR A 83 5.40 6.92 -0.91
CA TYR A 83 4.05 6.45 -0.57
C TYR A 83 3.18 7.60 -0.06
N ARG A 84 1.87 7.44 -0.19
CA ARG A 84 0.86 8.38 0.33
C ARG A 84 -0.37 7.61 0.80
N PHE A 85 -0.90 7.97 1.96
CA PHE A 85 -2.22 7.53 2.39
C PHE A 85 -3.28 8.51 1.89
N GLY A 86 -4.44 8.01 1.47
CA GLY A 86 -5.56 8.86 1.08
C GLY A 86 -5.97 9.80 2.22
N GLU A 87 -6.36 11.02 1.88
CA GLU A 87 -6.96 11.92 2.86
C GLU A 87 -8.40 11.42 3.12
N SER A 88 -8.76 11.30 4.40
CA SER A 88 -10.16 11.06 4.75
C SER A 88 -10.98 12.22 4.17
N PRO A 89 -12.08 11.98 3.43
CA PRO A 89 -12.91 13.05 2.90
C PRO A 89 -13.52 13.98 3.98
N ASN A 90 -13.30 13.70 5.27
CA ASN A 90 -13.74 14.49 6.42
C ASN A 90 -12.58 14.91 7.38
N ALA A 91 -11.34 15.01 6.91
CA ALA A 91 -10.21 15.51 7.73
C ALA A 91 -10.11 17.04 7.72
#